data_AF-A0AAD9MXE4-F1
#
_entry.id   AF-A0AAD9MXE4-F1
#
_cell.length_a   1.000
_cell.length_b   1.000
_cell.length_c   1.000
_cell.angle_alpha   90.00
_cell.angle_beta   90.00
_cell.angle_gamma   90.00
#
_symmetry.space_group_name_H-M   'P 1'
#
loop_
_entity.id
_entity.type
_entity.pdbx_description
1 polymer ?
#
loop_
_entity_poly.entity_id
_entity_poly.type
_entity_poly.pdbx_seq_one_letter_code
_entity_poly.pdbx_strand_id
1 'polypeptide(L)'
;MMSRMQEFPDLWAQAEDEDDDCQLIQGTLYSMRVPNQSSPQYPRLVLPSSYRESVIDRVHREFGYMAVLNTMWRITEAYVWPGIIKNIRNRLCQCGACAIHSRHPEHAHAWEMPIASYPMQIVGADLIGQLEIGTPQSSITSGDG
;
A
#
# COMPACT_ATOMS: atom_id res chain seq x y z
N MET A 1 32.93 7.75 5.72
CA MET A 1 32.33 8.49 4.59
C MET A 1 32.81 7.79 3.31
N MET A 2 32.15 6.70 2.93
CA MET A 2 32.58 5.90 1.77
C MET A 2 32.16 6.61 0.47
N SER A 3 33.10 6.74 -0.45
CA SER A 3 32.99 7.54 -1.66
C SER A 3 31.90 7.00 -2.59
N ARG A 4 31.08 7.91 -3.15
CA ARG A 4 29.91 7.65 -4.02
C ARG A 4 30.18 6.75 -5.24
N MET A 5 31.46 6.55 -5.58
CA MET A 5 31.92 5.81 -6.76
C MET A 5 31.99 4.29 -6.57
N GLN A 6 31.93 3.78 -5.34
CA GLN A 6 32.20 2.35 -5.06
C GLN A 6 30.98 1.42 -5.21
N GLU A 7 29.75 1.95 -5.29
CA GLU A 7 28.55 1.10 -5.28
C GLU A 7 28.16 0.55 -6.66
N PHE A 8 28.61 1.14 -7.78
CA PHE A 8 28.31 0.66 -9.14
C PHE A 8 29.45 0.94 -10.15
N PRO A 9 30.61 0.27 -10.02
CA PRO A 9 31.72 0.49 -10.94
C PRO A 9 31.33 0.20 -12.41
N ASP A 10 30.48 -0.81 -12.64
CA ASP A 10 30.06 -1.21 -13.99
C ASP A 10 29.17 -0.16 -14.68
N LEU A 11 28.31 0.53 -13.94
CA LEU A 11 27.44 1.60 -14.49
C LEU A 11 28.21 2.92 -14.71
N TRP A 12 29.27 3.14 -13.93
CA TRP A 12 30.19 4.26 -14.16
C TRP A 12 31.08 4.01 -15.37
N ALA A 13 31.56 2.77 -15.55
CA ALA A 13 32.32 2.37 -16.73
C ALA A 13 31.48 2.42 -18.02
N GLN A 14 30.21 2.00 -17.96
CA GLN A 14 29.27 2.10 -19.09
C GLN A 14 28.91 3.55 -19.46
N ALA A 15 29.08 4.51 -18.56
CA ALA A 15 28.87 5.92 -18.89
C ALA A 15 30.07 6.55 -19.64
N GLU A 16 31.21 5.86 -19.72
CA GLU A 16 32.36 6.27 -20.56
C GLU A 16 32.30 5.68 -21.98
N ASP A 17 31.50 4.62 -22.21
CA ASP A 17 31.22 4.10 -23.55
C ASP A 17 30.15 4.97 -24.24
N GLU A 18 30.47 5.50 -25.43
CA GLU A 18 29.68 6.49 -26.19
C GLU A 18 28.30 6.00 -26.70
N ASP A 19 27.82 4.83 -26.29
CA ASP A 19 26.60 4.15 -26.78
C ASP A 19 25.52 3.88 -25.71
N ASP A 20 25.78 4.18 -24.44
CA ASP A 20 24.82 3.92 -23.35
C ASP A 20 24.07 5.19 -22.96
N ASP A 21 22.73 5.14 -22.93
CA ASP A 21 21.79 6.24 -22.65
C ASP A 21 21.89 6.83 -21.21
N CYS A 22 23.07 6.89 -20.60
CA CYS A 22 23.31 7.37 -19.25
C CYS A 22 24.16 8.65 -19.28
N GLN A 23 23.68 9.71 -18.62
CA GLN A 23 24.39 10.99 -18.51
C GLN A 23 24.76 11.29 -17.06
N LEU A 24 26.02 11.70 -16.84
CA LEU A 24 26.49 12.19 -15.55
C LEU A 24 26.21 13.69 -15.43
N ILE A 25 25.28 14.07 -14.55
CA ILE A 25 24.93 15.46 -14.29
C ILE A 25 25.28 15.78 -12.85
N GLN A 26 26.24 16.69 -12.65
CA GLN A 26 26.67 17.17 -11.31
C GLN A 26 27.09 16.02 -10.37
N GLY A 27 27.84 15.04 -10.88
CA GLY A 27 28.33 13.90 -10.10
C GLY A 27 27.24 12.90 -9.71
N THR A 28 26.10 12.90 -10.42
CA THR A 28 25.03 11.90 -10.25
C THR A 28 24.59 11.37 -11.61
N LEU A 29 24.36 10.06 -11.68
CA LEU A 29 24.05 9.36 -12.93
C LEU A 29 22.55 9.41 -13.23
N TYR A 30 22.19 9.79 -14.44
CA TYR A 30 20.83 9.80 -14.97
C TYR A 30 20.72 8.87 -16.17
N SER A 31 19.61 8.15 -16.28
CA SER A 31 19.26 7.34 -17.44
C SER A 31 18.26 8.13 -18.30
N MET A 32 18.59 8.31 -19.59
CA MET A 32 17.75 8.89 -20.63
C MET A 32 16.81 7.86 -21.27
N ARG A 33 16.97 6.56 -20.96
CA ARG A 33 16.09 5.50 -21.47
C ARG A 33 14.63 5.77 -21.18
N VAL A 34 13.83 5.74 -22.23
CA VAL A 34 12.37 5.76 -22.12
C VAL A 34 11.89 4.33 -21.84
N PRO A 35 11.26 4.05 -20.69
CA PRO A 35 10.85 2.67 -20.38
C PRO A 35 9.65 2.19 -21.22
N ASN A 36 8.88 3.09 -21.83
CA ASN A 36 7.78 2.77 -22.74
C ASN A 36 7.57 3.93 -23.72
N GLN A 37 7.15 3.64 -24.96
CA GLN A 37 6.86 4.65 -25.99
C GLN A 37 5.80 5.69 -25.56
N SER A 38 4.92 5.33 -24.61
CA SER A 38 3.90 6.22 -24.05
C SER A 38 4.35 7.01 -22.82
N SER A 39 5.54 6.74 -22.28
CA SER A 39 6.04 7.44 -21.11
C SER A 39 6.68 8.78 -21.51
N PRO A 40 6.53 9.83 -20.69
CA PRO A 40 7.24 11.08 -20.92
C PRO A 40 8.76 10.85 -20.98
N GLN A 41 9.43 11.50 -21.94
CA GLN A 41 10.89 11.51 -22.06
C GLN A 41 11.48 12.45 -21.01
N TYR A 42 11.55 11.98 -19.75
CA TYR A 42 12.27 12.66 -18.69
C TYR A 42 13.45 11.82 -18.20
N PRO A 43 14.62 12.44 -17.94
CA PRO A 43 15.77 11.77 -17.34
C PRO A 43 15.43 11.22 -15.95
N ARG A 44 15.80 9.96 -15.69
CA ARG A 44 15.55 9.30 -14.40
C ARG A 44 16.84 9.12 -13.63
N LEU A 45 16.81 9.42 -12.34
CA LEU A 45 17.98 9.32 -11.49
C LEU A 45 18.33 7.86 -11.20
N VAL A 46 19.57 7.46 -11.45
CA VAL A 46 20.08 6.16 -11.03
C VAL A 46 20.39 6.20 -9.54
N LEU A 47 19.57 5.52 -8.73
CA LEU A 47 19.63 5.65 -7.29
C LEU A 47 20.62 4.63 -6.65
N PRO A 48 21.61 5.10 -5.86
CA PRO A 48 22.51 4.22 -5.13
C PRO A 48 21.78 3.38 -4.08
N SER A 49 22.35 2.22 -3.75
CA SER A 49 21.71 1.22 -2.89
C SER A 49 21.37 1.76 -1.49
N SER A 50 22.26 2.58 -0.95
CA SER A 50 22.14 3.24 0.36
C SER A 50 20.91 4.15 0.49
N TYR A 51 20.38 4.70 -0.61
CA TYR A 51 19.25 5.64 -0.58
C TYR A 51 17.90 5.02 -0.98
N ARG A 52 17.91 3.79 -1.51
CA ARG A 52 16.69 3.15 -2.05
C ARG A 52 15.60 3.01 -1.00
N GLU A 53 15.91 2.47 0.17
CA GLU A 53 14.93 2.25 1.23
C GLU A 53 14.36 3.57 1.75
N SER A 54 15.21 4.57 1.97
CA SER A 54 14.79 5.90 2.43
C SER A 54 13.83 6.58 1.43
N VAL A 55 14.11 6.48 0.13
CA VAL A 55 13.23 7.03 -0.91
C VAL A 55 11.90 6.29 -0.96
N ILE A 56 11.91 4.94 -0.87
CA ILE A 56 10.69 4.13 -0.86
C ILE A 56 9.82 4.51 0.33
N ASP A 57 10.40 4.60 1.53
CA ASP A 57 9.67 4.94 2.75
C ASP A 57 9.07 6.34 2.71
N ARG A 58 9.85 7.31 2.21
CA ARG A 58 9.40 8.69 2.07
C ARG A 58 8.19 8.78 1.16
N VAL A 59 8.28 8.22 -0.05
CA VAL A 59 7.17 8.22 -1.02
C VAL A 59 5.96 7.47 -0.47
N HIS A 60 6.18 6.33 0.18
CA HIS A 60 5.09 5.55 0.75
C HIS A 60 4.35 6.30 1.87
N ARG A 61 5.08 7.03 2.73
CA ARG A 61 4.52 7.78 3.86
C ARG A 61 3.86 9.10 3.44
N GLU A 62 4.51 9.88 2.58
CA GLU A 62 4.03 11.20 2.15
C GLU A 62 2.68 11.14 1.43
N PHE A 63 2.44 10.05 0.69
CA PHE A 63 1.21 9.87 -0.08
C PHE A 63 0.16 9.00 0.65
N GLY A 64 0.30 8.82 1.96
CA GLY A 64 -0.72 8.17 2.78
C GLY A 64 -0.81 6.66 2.62
N TYR A 65 0.33 5.96 2.57
CA TYR A 65 0.40 4.50 2.50
C TYR A 65 -0.30 3.92 1.27
N MET A 66 -0.08 4.54 0.10
CA MET A 66 -0.70 4.11 -1.16
C MET A 66 -0.44 2.63 -1.47
N ALA A 67 -1.33 2.04 -2.27
CA ALA A 67 -1.15 0.70 -2.84
C ALA A 67 0.23 0.55 -3.52
N VAL A 68 0.76 -0.67 -3.50
CA VAL A 68 2.08 -1.02 -4.04
C VAL A 68 2.27 -0.53 -5.47
N LEU A 69 1.24 -0.67 -6.31
CA LEU A 69 1.29 -0.22 -7.71
C LEU A 69 1.48 1.29 -7.82
N ASN A 70 0.75 2.08 -7.03
CA ASN A 70 0.85 3.55 -7.09
C ASN A 70 2.22 4.03 -6.60
N THR A 71 2.72 3.42 -5.53
CA THR A 71 4.07 3.70 -5.02
C THR A 71 5.12 3.34 -6.08
N MET A 72 4.96 2.21 -6.76
CA MET A 72 5.84 1.80 -7.85
C MET A 72 5.85 2.83 -8.98
N TRP A 73 4.68 3.24 -9.46
CA TRP A 73 4.57 4.20 -10.56
C TRP A 73 5.26 5.51 -10.22
N ARG A 74 5.01 6.03 -9.01
CA ARG A 74 5.59 7.28 -8.53
C ARG A 74 7.11 7.25 -8.40
N ILE A 75 7.65 6.15 -7.89
CA ILE A 75 9.12 6.01 -7.77
C ILE A 75 9.73 5.84 -9.16
N THR A 76 9.13 5.01 -10.01
CA THR A 76 9.68 4.78 -11.35
C THR A 76 9.68 6.06 -12.19
N GLU A 77 8.73 6.98 -11.99
CA GLU A 77 8.68 8.26 -12.70
C GLU A 77 9.97 9.08 -12.58
N ALA A 78 10.61 9.07 -11.41
CA ALA A 78 11.79 9.89 -11.11
C ALA A 78 13.10 9.09 -10.97
N TYR A 79 13.03 7.80 -10.63
CA TYR A 79 14.20 6.98 -10.30
C TYR A 79 14.24 5.67 -11.08
N VAL A 80 15.45 5.17 -11.31
CA VAL A 80 15.70 3.87 -11.93
C VAL A 80 16.84 3.14 -11.24
N TRP A 81 16.72 1.82 -11.09
CA TRP A 81 17.81 0.94 -10.71
C TRP A 81 17.43 -0.53 -11.02
N PRO A 82 18.42 -1.43 -11.11
CA PRO A 82 18.16 -2.85 -11.33
C PRO A 82 17.29 -3.43 -10.21
N GLY A 83 16.16 -4.05 -10.59
CA GLY A 83 15.26 -4.71 -9.63
C GLY A 83 14.38 -3.77 -8.78
N ILE A 84 14.18 -2.52 -9.22
CA ILE A 84 13.33 -1.51 -8.55
C ILE A 84 11.99 -2.06 -8.03
N ILE A 85 11.25 -2.79 -8.86
CA ILE A 85 9.93 -3.34 -8.52
C ILE A 85 10.04 -4.33 -7.35
N LYS A 86 11.03 -5.23 -7.39
CA LYS A 86 11.25 -6.23 -6.33
C LYS A 86 11.60 -5.55 -5.02
N ASN A 87 12.43 -4.52 -5.06
CA ASN A 87 12.85 -3.78 -3.87
C ASN A 87 11.66 -3.07 -3.22
N ILE A 88 10.81 -2.40 -4.02
CA ILE A 88 9.61 -1.72 -3.54
C ILE A 88 8.65 -2.71 -2.89
N ARG A 89 8.35 -3.84 -3.55
CA ARG A 89 7.46 -4.87 -2.98
C ARG A 89 7.95 -5.39 -1.64
N ASN A 90 9.24 -5.75 -1.56
CA ASN A 90 9.83 -6.28 -0.34
C ASN A 90 9.74 -5.28 0.81
N ARG A 91 10.02 -3.99 0.54
CA ARG A 91 9.96 -2.95 1.57
C ARG A 91 8.53 -2.70 2.04
N LEU A 92 7.57 -2.60 1.12
CA LEU A 92 6.16 -2.35 1.45
C LEU A 92 5.50 -3.53 2.19
N CYS A 93 5.91 -4.76 1.90
CA CYS A 93 5.46 -5.96 2.63
C CYS A 93 5.90 -5.95 4.10
N GLN A 94 6.96 -5.23 4.44
CA GLN A 94 7.48 -5.10 5.81
C GLN A 94 6.93 -3.85 6.53
N CYS A 95 6.05 -3.07 5.90
CA CYS A 95 5.47 -1.88 6.49
C CYS A 95 4.44 -2.24 7.57
N GLY A 96 4.77 -1.97 8.84
CA GLY A 96 3.88 -2.26 9.97
C GLY A 96 2.55 -1.49 9.92
N ALA A 97 2.56 -0.25 9.43
CA ALA A 97 1.32 0.53 9.26
C ALA A 97 0.39 -0.12 8.23
N CYS A 98 0.93 -0.55 7.08
CA CYS A 98 0.13 -1.27 6.08
C CYS A 98 -0.38 -2.60 6.61
N ALA A 99 0.43 -3.35 7.36
CA ALA A 99 0.02 -4.63 7.92
C ALA A 99 -1.13 -4.50 8.94
N ILE A 100 -1.18 -3.41 9.71
CA ILE A 100 -2.25 -3.14 10.68
C ILE A 100 -3.54 -2.69 9.98
N HIS A 101 -3.42 -1.87 8.95
CA HIS A 101 -4.58 -1.29 8.26
C HIS A 101 -5.07 -2.11 7.07
N SER A 102 -4.30 -3.09 6.61
CA SER A 102 -4.72 -3.98 5.54
C SER A 102 -5.85 -4.86 6.05
N ARG A 103 -7.04 -4.66 5.46
CA ARG A 103 -8.14 -5.58 5.63
C ARG A 103 -7.78 -6.85 4.86
N HIS A 104 -7.30 -7.85 5.58
CA HIS A 104 -7.34 -9.22 5.11
C HIS A 104 -8.66 -9.79 5.60
N PRO A 105 -9.73 -9.80 4.78
CA PRO A 105 -10.91 -10.57 5.14
C PRO A 105 -10.46 -12.02 5.23
N GLU A 106 -10.30 -12.52 6.45
CA GLU A 106 -10.32 -13.95 6.69
C GLU A 106 -11.74 -14.38 6.35
N HIS A 107 -11.93 -14.86 5.12
CA HIS A 107 -13.15 -15.52 4.74
C HIS A 107 -13.14 -16.87 5.45
N ALA A 108 -13.54 -16.86 6.73
CA ALA A 108 -13.83 -18.08 7.44
C ALA A 108 -14.85 -18.87 6.61
N HIS A 109 -14.58 -20.15 6.42
CA HIS A 109 -15.56 -21.04 5.82
C HIS A 109 -16.85 -20.94 6.63
N ALA A 110 -17.96 -20.65 5.95
CA ALA A 110 -19.26 -20.63 6.60
C ALA A 110 -19.52 -22.01 7.20
N TRP A 111 -19.58 -22.08 8.53
CA TRP A 111 -19.95 -23.30 9.21
C TRP A 111 -21.43 -23.58 8.95
N GLU A 112 -21.74 -24.81 8.56
CA GLU A 112 -23.12 -25.25 8.38
C GLU A 112 -23.79 -25.38 9.75
N MET A 113 -24.88 -24.66 9.96
CA MET A 113 -25.71 -24.83 11.15
C MET A 113 -26.42 -26.19 11.07
N PRO A 114 -26.43 -26.99 12.15
CA PRO A 114 -27.10 -28.28 12.15
C PRO A 114 -28.62 -28.10 11.96
N ILE A 115 -29.22 -29.02 11.20
CA ILE A 115 -30.67 -29.05 10.99
C ILE A 115 -31.34 -29.76 12.16
N ALA A 116 -32.35 -29.13 12.76
CA ALA A 116 -33.15 -29.74 13.81
C ALA A 116 -33.98 -30.91 13.24
N SER A 117 -33.91 -32.07 13.88
CA SER A 117 -34.69 -33.28 13.56
C SER A 117 -36.06 -33.32 14.27
N TYR A 118 -36.19 -32.60 15.39
CA TYR A 118 -37.41 -32.54 16.20
C TYR A 118 -37.72 -31.10 16.65
N PRO A 119 -39.00 -30.78 16.94
CA PRO A 119 -39.37 -29.48 17.51
C PRO A 119 -38.58 -29.17 18.78
N MET A 120 -38.21 -27.90 18.96
CA MET A 120 -37.45 -27.41 20.13
C MET A 120 -36.04 -28.00 20.32
N GLN A 121 -35.47 -28.69 19.32
CA GLN A 121 -34.13 -29.27 19.41
C GLN A 121 -32.99 -28.24 19.32
N ILE A 122 -33.20 -27.14 18.58
CA ILE A 122 -32.23 -26.06 18.40
C ILE A 122 -32.96 -24.73 18.61
N VAL A 123 -32.41 -23.88 19.47
CA VAL A 123 -32.95 -22.54 19.76
C VAL A 123 -31.84 -21.52 19.48
N GLY A 124 -32.04 -20.68 18.47
CA GLY A 124 -31.25 -19.47 18.28
C GLY A 124 -31.87 -18.34 19.12
N ALA A 125 -31.08 -17.75 20.02
CA ALA A 125 -31.50 -16.62 20.83
C ALA A 125 -30.53 -15.47 20.60
N ASP A 126 -31.07 -14.26 20.46
CA ASP A 126 -30.29 -13.03 20.30
C ASP A 126 -30.92 -11.92 21.14
N LEU A 127 -30.11 -10.95 21.54
CA LEU A 127 -30.56 -9.79 22.30
C LEU A 127 -30.67 -8.58 21.38
N ILE A 128 -31.85 -7.96 21.37
CA ILE A 128 -32.04 -6.68 20.68
C ILE A 128 -31.68 -5.55 21.65
N GLY A 129 -30.72 -4.72 21.26
CA GLY A 129 -30.21 -3.60 22.07
C GLY A 129 -31.01 -2.31 21.92
N GLN A 130 -31.07 -1.53 23.01
CA GLN A 130 -31.72 -0.20 23.14
C GLN A 130 -33.18 -0.15 22.69
N LEU A 131 -34.06 -0.73 23.52
CA LEU A 131 -35.48 -0.45 23.43
C LEU A 131 -35.81 0.80 24.26
N GLU A 132 -36.49 1.76 23.66
CA GLU A 132 -37.03 2.89 24.41
C GLU A 132 -38.02 2.37 25.46
N ILE A 133 -37.83 2.79 26.72
CA ILE A 133 -38.82 2.49 27.76
C ILE A 133 -40.01 3.41 27.49
N GLY A 134 -41.09 2.84 26.98
CA GLY A 134 -42.33 3.58 26.74
C GLY A 134 -42.79 4.25 28.04
N THR A 135 -42.83 5.58 28.05
CA THR A 135 -43.42 6.33 29.16
C THR A 135 -44.90 5.93 29.25
N PRO A 136 -45.43 5.56 30.43
CA PRO A 136 -46.85 5.21 30.54
C PRO A 136 -47.71 6.43 30.17
N GLN A 137 -48.53 6.30 29.13
CA GLN A 137 -49.51 7.34 28.79
C GLN A 137 -50.61 7.35 29.85
N SER A 138 -50.51 8.28 30.81
CA SER A 138 -51.60 8.57 31.73
C SER A 138 -52.48 9.68 31.18
N SER A 139 -53.61 9.33 30.56
CA SER A 139 -54.81 10.19 30.54
C SER A 139 -56.01 9.45 29.96
N ILE A 140 -56.76 8.76 30.81
CA ILE A 140 -58.21 8.60 30.63
C ILE A 140 -58.81 9.73 31.46
N THR A 141 -59.16 10.85 30.84
CA THR A 141 -60.05 11.84 31.47
C THR A 141 -61.47 11.48 31.05
N SER A 142 -62.21 10.84 31.95
CA SER A 142 -63.66 10.71 31.83
C SER A 142 -64.28 12.11 31.83
N GLY A 143 -64.81 12.53 30.69
CA GLY A 143 -65.63 13.73 30.58
C GLY A 143 -67.10 13.33 30.71
N ASP A 144 -67.64 13.43 31.93
CA ASP A 144 -69.08 13.48 32.15
C ASP A 144 -69.52 14.95 32.00
N GLY A 145 -70.43 15.20 31.07
CA GLY A 145 -71.11 16.47 30.83
C GLY A 145 -72.43 16.24 30.13
#